data_AF-A0A3Q4BZP1-F1
#
_entry.id   AF-A0A3Q4BZP1-F1
#
_cell.length_a   1.000
_cell.length_b   1.000
_cell.length_c   1.000
_cell.angle_alpha   90.00
_cell.angle_beta   90.00
_cell.angle_gamma   90.00
#
_symmetry.space_group_name_H-M   'P 1'
#
loop_
_entity.id
_entity.type
_entity.pdbx_description
1 polymer ?
#
loop_
_entity_poly.entity_id
_entity_poly.type
_entity_poly.pdbx_seq_one_letter_code
_entity_poly.pdbx_strand_id
1 'polypeptide(L)'
;MKTAATLVSLLVLGWSETLLGFPELSDPLYTPQEMFDQNQIWGTWYDVAIATSCSFMRRFHQKAPIFKIELLEGSTEGKIQLPRKCKKGRDTSMEYELTSTPGRFYHLASGLDTYVVHTNYNEYAMVIMILPTTRSTADKSISVRLFSRSKTVRATLLEEFKTLAREHGMTDDSVIVKQDKGDCVPGVQLVEPDSRGRRDVAQSFDDAGSGDGQAPFDGAEACKKAPDVGPCFGIHLRYFYNSTSMSCELFKFGGCLGNQNNFETERECLQRCRTEAACRLPLLATPCTHQPPIWAFDSSVGLCVPYKDGFCQTNANKFYSKAECDEYCGTAGAGEMRLHEQTQSDTS
;
A
#
# COMPACT_ATOMS: atom_id res chain seq x y z
N MET A 1 12.43 -7.94 -83.82
CA MET A 1 11.49 -7.62 -82.72
C MET A 1 11.21 -8.88 -81.93
N LYS A 2 11.66 -8.93 -80.67
CA LYS A 2 11.03 -9.59 -79.50
C LYS A 2 12.04 -9.51 -78.35
N THR A 3 11.89 -8.47 -77.55
CA THR A 3 12.58 -8.24 -76.28
C THR A 3 12.09 -9.27 -75.26
N ALA A 4 13.01 -10.05 -74.68
CA ALA A 4 12.72 -10.90 -73.52
C ALA A 4 13.09 -10.11 -72.26
N ALA A 5 12.10 -9.69 -71.50
CA ALA A 5 12.26 -9.05 -70.21
C ALA A 5 12.33 -10.14 -69.12
N THR A 6 13.46 -10.26 -68.45
CA THR A 6 13.66 -11.15 -67.31
C THR A 6 13.13 -10.44 -66.05
N LEU A 7 12.01 -10.91 -65.51
CA LEU A 7 11.44 -10.47 -64.24
C LEU A 7 12.26 -11.06 -63.09
N VAL A 8 13.07 -10.24 -62.41
CA VAL A 8 13.69 -10.57 -61.13
C VAL A 8 12.65 -10.31 -60.04
N SER A 9 12.13 -11.35 -59.40
CA SER A 9 11.28 -11.22 -58.21
C SER A 9 12.15 -10.80 -57.02
N LEU A 10 12.04 -9.54 -56.61
CA LEU A 10 12.54 -9.05 -55.33
C LEU A 10 11.56 -9.48 -54.23
N LEU A 11 11.88 -10.58 -53.54
CA LEU A 11 11.29 -10.93 -52.25
C LEU A 11 11.78 -9.91 -51.21
N VAL A 12 10.99 -8.87 -50.98
CA VAL A 12 11.16 -8.00 -49.80
C VAL A 12 10.64 -8.79 -48.61
N LEU A 13 11.54 -9.47 -47.89
CA LEU A 13 11.23 -9.96 -46.56
C LEU A 13 11.08 -8.73 -45.67
N GLY A 14 9.83 -8.35 -45.42
CA GLY A 14 9.48 -7.34 -44.43
C GLY A 14 9.95 -7.85 -43.07
N TRP A 15 10.97 -7.21 -42.52
CA TRP A 15 11.33 -7.35 -41.12
C TRP A 15 10.20 -6.70 -40.34
N SER A 16 9.31 -7.53 -39.77
CA SER A 16 8.48 -7.06 -38.67
C SER A 16 9.42 -6.91 -37.50
N GLU A 17 9.89 -5.68 -37.28
CA GLU A 17 10.33 -5.28 -35.96
C GLU A 17 9.11 -5.51 -35.04
N THR A 18 9.15 -6.60 -34.28
CA THR A 18 8.39 -6.69 -33.04
C THR A 18 8.91 -5.56 -32.15
N LEU A 19 8.32 -4.38 -32.32
CA LEU A 19 8.36 -3.32 -31.31
C LEU A 19 7.96 -4.00 -30.01
N LEU A 20 8.91 -4.08 -29.09
CA LEU A 20 8.65 -4.34 -27.69
C LEU A 20 7.49 -3.45 -27.30
N GLY A 21 6.32 -4.05 -27.11
CA GLY A 21 5.10 -3.33 -26.78
C GLY A 21 5.34 -2.55 -25.50
N PHE A 22 5.49 -1.23 -25.61
CA PHE A 22 5.26 -0.35 -24.48
C PHE A 22 3.83 -0.62 -24.01
N PRO A 23 3.57 -0.75 -22.70
CA PRO A 23 2.21 -0.88 -22.21
C PRO A 23 1.42 0.33 -22.72
N GLU A 24 0.46 0.09 -23.61
CA GLU A 24 -0.38 1.12 -24.21
C GLU A 24 -1.21 1.74 -23.09
N LEU A 25 -0.71 2.86 -22.57
CA LEU A 25 -1.36 3.61 -21.51
C LEU A 25 -2.71 4.11 -22.04
N SER A 26 -3.79 3.90 -21.28
CA SER A 26 -5.11 4.40 -21.67
C SER A 26 -5.09 5.91 -21.91
N ASP A 27 -6.02 6.38 -22.73
CA ASP A 27 -6.19 7.81 -23.02
C ASP A 27 -6.19 8.67 -21.75
N PRO A 28 -5.58 9.86 -21.80
CA PRO A 28 -5.47 10.74 -20.64
C PRO A 28 -6.86 11.16 -20.17
N LEU A 29 -7.13 10.98 -18.87
CA LEU A 29 -8.41 11.36 -18.26
C LEU A 29 -8.50 12.85 -17.96
N TYR A 30 -7.35 13.50 -17.81
CA TYR A 30 -7.23 14.95 -17.65
C TYR A 30 -6.22 15.47 -18.64
N THR A 31 -6.39 16.73 -19.04
CA THR A 31 -5.43 17.43 -19.87
C THR A 31 -4.37 18.06 -18.97
N PRO A 32 -3.08 17.69 -19.10
CA PRO A 32 -2.00 18.42 -18.45
C PRO A 32 -1.93 19.87 -18.95
N GLN A 33 -1.17 20.71 -18.25
CA GLN A 33 -0.89 22.07 -18.69
C GLN A 33 -0.37 22.11 -20.14
N GLU A 34 -0.93 23.01 -20.95
CA GLU A 34 -0.45 23.24 -22.30
C GLU A 34 1.01 23.72 -22.31
N MET A 35 1.79 23.22 -23.28
CA MET A 35 3.21 23.54 -23.43
C MET A 35 4.03 23.30 -22.14
N PHE A 36 3.68 22.23 -21.41
CA PHE A 36 4.44 21.84 -20.22
C PHE A 36 5.91 21.55 -20.58
N ASP A 37 6.82 22.31 -19.97
CA ASP A 37 8.26 22.11 -20.09
C ASP A 37 8.77 21.26 -18.93
N GLN A 38 9.07 20.01 -19.25
CA GLN A 38 9.55 19.04 -18.30
C GLN A 38 10.88 19.45 -17.65
N ASN A 39 11.75 20.17 -18.35
CA ASN A 39 13.06 20.53 -17.83
C ASN A 39 13.01 21.58 -16.72
N GLN A 40 11.91 22.31 -16.61
CA GLN A 40 11.73 23.35 -15.59
C GLN A 40 11.12 22.82 -14.30
N ILE A 41 10.55 21.60 -14.29
CA ILE A 41 9.89 21.04 -13.11
C ILE A 41 10.86 20.45 -12.08
N TRP A 42 12.12 20.24 -12.44
CA TRP A 42 13.10 19.58 -11.59
C TRP A 42 13.42 20.33 -10.29
N GLY A 43 13.97 19.59 -9.33
CA GLY A 43 14.43 20.12 -8.05
C GLY A 43 13.45 19.94 -6.90
N THR A 44 13.64 20.73 -5.84
CA THR A 44 12.89 20.58 -4.59
C THR A 44 11.47 21.14 -4.70
N TRP A 45 10.51 20.40 -4.14
CA TRP A 45 9.13 20.81 -3.93
C TRP A 45 8.63 20.41 -2.54
N TYR A 46 7.65 21.14 -2.02
CA TYR A 46 6.97 20.86 -0.76
C TYR A 46 5.51 20.57 -1.03
N ASP A 47 5.02 19.44 -0.55
CA ASP A 47 3.61 19.06 -0.59
C ASP A 47 2.85 19.82 0.50
N VAL A 48 2.19 20.92 0.13
CA VAL A 48 1.62 21.90 1.07
C VAL A 48 0.13 21.72 1.31
N ALA A 49 -0.63 21.22 0.34
CA ALA A 49 -2.06 20.96 0.52
C ALA A 49 -2.54 19.76 -0.30
N ILE A 50 -3.56 19.09 0.20
CA ILE A 50 -4.22 17.96 -0.47
C ILE A 50 -5.73 18.05 -0.31
N ALA A 51 -6.44 17.72 -1.37
CA ALA A 51 -7.88 17.44 -1.37
C ALA A 51 -8.08 16.03 -1.94
N THR A 52 -9.01 15.25 -1.39
CA THR A 52 -9.30 13.93 -1.94
C THR A 52 -10.77 13.55 -1.81
N SER A 53 -11.25 12.85 -2.83
CA SER A 53 -12.56 12.18 -2.86
C SER A 53 -12.65 11.02 -1.86
N CYS A 54 -11.53 10.54 -1.30
CA CYS A 54 -11.51 9.46 -0.33
C CYS A 54 -12.03 9.91 1.05
N SER A 55 -13.21 9.41 1.43
CA SER A 55 -13.90 9.76 2.69
C SER A 55 -13.11 9.41 3.96
N PHE A 56 -12.23 8.40 3.90
CA PHE A 56 -11.36 8.01 5.03
C PHE A 56 -10.33 9.09 5.39
N MET A 57 -9.89 9.88 4.41
CA MET A 57 -8.91 10.95 4.61
C MET A 57 -9.48 12.15 5.38
N ARG A 58 -10.81 12.29 5.43
CA ARG A 58 -11.49 13.33 6.21
C ARG A 58 -11.29 13.18 7.72
N ARG A 59 -10.71 12.09 8.22
CA ARG A 59 -10.48 11.88 9.66
C ARG A 59 -9.12 12.40 10.16
N PHE A 60 -8.24 12.84 9.26
CA PHE A 60 -6.85 13.17 9.59
C PHE A 60 -6.48 14.66 9.42
N HIS A 61 -7.48 15.56 9.32
CA HIS A 61 -7.32 16.99 9.03
C HIS A 61 -6.32 17.75 9.91
N GLN A 62 -6.03 17.29 11.14
CA GLN A 62 -5.31 18.12 12.12
C GLN A 62 -3.82 17.83 12.29
N LYS A 63 -3.21 16.86 11.57
CA LYS A 63 -1.83 16.43 11.88
C LYS A 63 -0.89 16.18 10.68
N ALA A 64 -1.34 16.38 9.44
CA ALA A 64 -0.52 16.08 8.27
C ALA A 64 0.69 17.04 8.13
N PRO A 65 1.94 16.54 8.16
CA PRO A 65 3.13 17.37 7.96
C PRO A 65 3.34 17.69 6.49
N ILE A 66 3.96 18.84 6.20
CA ILE A 66 4.51 19.13 4.87
C ILE A 66 5.63 18.14 4.56
N PHE A 67 5.56 17.52 3.37
CA PHE A 67 6.62 16.62 2.90
C PHE A 67 7.47 17.33 1.84
N LYS A 68 8.79 17.25 2.02
CA LYS A 68 9.77 17.65 0.99
C LYS A 68 9.94 16.49 -0.01
N ILE A 69 9.86 16.80 -1.29
CA ILE A 69 10.20 15.90 -2.39
C ILE A 69 11.26 16.57 -3.26
N GLU A 70 12.10 15.75 -3.90
CA GLU A 70 13.11 16.21 -4.84
C GLU A 70 12.86 15.51 -6.17
N LEU A 71 12.46 16.26 -7.20
CA LEU A 71 12.25 15.70 -8.52
C LEU A 71 13.58 15.69 -9.26
N LEU A 72 14.05 14.49 -9.57
CA LEU A 72 15.29 14.26 -10.31
C LEU A 72 14.99 13.57 -11.63
N GLU A 73 15.81 13.87 -12.63
CA GLU A 73 15.89 13.05 -13.84
C GLU A 73 16.29 11.62 -13.46
N GLY A 74 15.59 10.64 -14.00
CA GLY A 74 15.79 9.23 -13.67
C GLY A 74 17.14 8.68 -14.13
N SER A 75 17.51 7.53 -13.58
CA SER A 75 18.73 6.79 -13.96
C SER A 75 18.70 6.28 -15.41
N THR A 76 17.52 6.24 -16.04
CA THR A 76 17.28 5.91 -17.44
C THR A 76 16.44 7.00 -18.09
N GLU A 77 16.70 7.28 -19.38
CA GLU A 77 15.85 8.14 -20.20
C GLU A 77 14.39 7.68 -20.09
N GLY A 78 13.46 8.62 -19.91
CA GLY A 78 12.05 8.23 -19.71
C GLY A 78 11.61 8.05 -18.25
N LYS A 79 12.44 8.33 -17.23
CA LYS A 79 12.03 8.17 -15.82
C LYS A 79 12.22 9.40 -14.96
N ILE A 80 11.43 9.50 -13.90
CA ILE A 80 11.56 10.50 -12.83
C ILE A 80 11.74 9.78 -11.50
N GLN A 81 12.75 10.17 -10.74
CA GLN A 81 12.96 9.66 -9.38
C GLN A 81 12.42 10.64 -8.34
N LEU A 82 11.62 10.11 -7.42
CA LEU A 82 11.20 10.80 -6.19
C LEU A 82 11.84 10.08 -4.99
N PRO A 83 13.03 10.50 -4.54
CA PRO A 83 13.58 10.05 -3.28
C PRO A 83 12.72 10.58 -2.12
N ARG A 84 12.33 9.70 -1.21
CA ARG A 84 11.70 10.07 0.08
C ARG A 84 12.66 9.85 1.24
N LYS A 85 12.67 10.81 2.16
CA LYS A 85 13.19 10.73 3.53
C LYS A 85 12.07 11.11 4.51
N CYS A 86 11.76 10.42 5.61
CA CYS A 86 12.26 9.19 6.21
C CYS A 86 11.18 8.67 7.19
N LYS A 87 11.04 7.35 7.37
CA LYS A 87 10.46 6.74 8.58
C LYS A 87 11.49 5.72 9.09
N LYS A 88 12.07 5.95 10.27
CA LYS A 88 13.13 5.09 10.88
C LYS A 88 14.37 4.86 9.98
N GLY A 89 14.95 5.91 9.39
CA GLY A 89 16.26 5.80 8.72
C GLY A 89 16.28 5.01 7.39
N ARG A 90 15.12 4.69 6.80
CA ARG A 90 15.04 4.08 5.46
C ARG A 90 14.70 5.13 4.40
N ASP A 91 15.58 5.26 3.42
CA ASP A 91 15.36 6.00 2.18
C ASP A 91 14.57 5.12 1.21
N THR A 92 13.43 5.61 0.71
CA THR A 92 12.67 4.91 -0.35
C THR A 92 12.52 5.84 -1.53
N SER A 93 13.04 5.45 -2.70
CA SER A 93 12.79 6.13 -3.97
C SER A 93 11.58 5.53 -4.67
N MET A 94 10.82 6.37 -5.37
CA MET A 94 9.74 5.95 -6.26
C MET A 94 10.07 6.40 -7.68
N GLU A 95 10.03 5.48 -8.65
CA GLU A 95 10.33 5.75 -10.06
C GLU A 95 9.04 5.86 -10.86
N TYR A 96 8.79 7.03 -11.45
CA TYR A 96 7.71 7.23 -12.42
C TYR A 96 8.25 7.11 -13.83
N GLU A 97 7.44 6.58 -14.73
CA GLU A 97 7.65 6.60 -16.17
C GLU A 97 7.12 7.92 -16.73
N LEU A 98 7.89 8.52 -17.64
CA LEU A 98 7.43 9.57 -18.54
C LEU A 98 6.43 8.95 -19.51
N THR A 99 5.32 9.64 -19.74
CA THR A 99 4.37 9.24 -20.77
C THR A 99 4.62 10.01 -22.06
N SER A 100 3.98 9.60 -23.15
CA SER A 100 3.99 10.35 -24.42
C SER A 100 3.33 11.73 -24.31
N THR A 101 2.59 12.00 -23.24
CA THR A 101 1.93 13.29 -22.99
C THR A 101 2.74 14.11 -21.98
N PRO A 102 3.36 15.24 -22.38
CA PRO A 102 4.07 16.13 -21.46
C PRO A 102 3.20 16.53 -20.27
N GLY A 103 3.77 16.47 -19.06
CA GLY A 103 3.05 16.78 -17.82
C GLY A 103 2.17 15.65 -17.27
N ARG A 104 2.12 14.48 -17.95
CA ARG A 104 1.53 13.26 -17.42
C ARG A 104 2.62 12.23 -17.08
N PHE A 105 2.53 11.68 -15.87
CA PHE A 105 3.48 10.73 -15.31
C PHE A 105 2.74 9.50 -14.78
N TYR A 106 3.31 8.32 -15.01
CA TYR A 106 2.69 7.07 -14.62
C TYR A 106 3.61 6.22 -13.74
N HIS A 107 3.08 5.72 -12.63
CA HIS A 107 3.82 4.80 -11.78
C HIS A 107 3.29 3.37 -11.98
N LEU A 108 4.02 2.58 -12.77
CA LEU A 108 3.65 1.21 -13.16
C LEU A 108 3.29 0.32 -11.96
N ALA A 109 4.07 0.40 -10.88
CA ALA A 109 3.91 -0.51 -9.75
C ALA A 109 2.63 -0.26 -8.93
N SER A 110 2.03 0.93 -8.98
CA SER A 110 0.75 1.22 -8.29
C SER A 110 -0.41 1.53 -9.23
N GLY A 111 -0.15 1.64 -10.54
CA GLY A 111 -1.11 2.17 -11.50
C GLY A 111 -1.51 3.63 -11.24
N LEU A 112 -0.67 4.40 -10.54
CA LEU A 112 -0.95 5.79 -10.22
C LEU A 112 -0.72 6.65 -11.48
N ASP A 113 -1.77 7.34 -11.90
CA ASP A 113 -1.76 8.24 -13.05
C ASP A 113 -1.78 9.68 -12.56
N THR A 114 -0.78 10.47 -12.96
CA THR A 114 -0.49 11.79 -12.39
C THR A 114 -0.45 12.84 -13.49
N TYR A 115 -1.12 13.97 -13.28
CA TYR A 115 -1.28 15.05 -14.25
C TYR A 115 -0.88 16.37 -13.59
N VAL A 116 0.14 17.06 -14.12
CA VAL A 116 0.43 18.44 -13.73
C VAL A 116 -0.49 19.36 -14.53
N VAL A 117 -1.52 19.87 -13.87
CA VAL A 117 -2.57 20.65 -14.54
C VAL A 117 -2.31 22.15 -14.53
N HIS A 118 -1.55 22.64 -13.54
CA HIS A 118 -1.15 24.05 -13.51
C HIS A 118 0.15 24.25 -12.75
N THR A 119 1.13 24.90 -13.35
CA THR A 119 2.41 25.24 -12.74
C THR A 119 3.01 26.47 -13.41
N ASN A 120 3.70 27.29 -12.61
CA ASN A 120 4.58 28.34 -13.11
C ASN A 120 6.06 27.99 -12.90
N TYR A 121 6.34 26.73 -12.54
CA TYR A 121 7.65 26.11 -12.28
C TYR A 121 8.43 26.65 -11.07
N ASN A 122 8.29 27.95 -10.78
CA ASN A 122 9.08 28.69 -9.82
C ASN A 122 8.40 28.89 -8.46
N GLU A 123 7.09 28.72 -8.38
CA GLU A 123 6.31 28.96 -7.15
C GLU A 123 5.47 27.74 -6.76
N TYR A 124 4.70 27.18 -7.71
CA TYR A 124 3.75 26.12 -7.43
C TYR A 124 3.53 25.15 -8.58
N ALA A 125 3.03 23.96 -8.25
CA ALA A 125 2.47 22.99 -9.18
C ALA A 125 1.21 22.35 -8.56
N MET A 126 0.09 22.46 -9.26
CA MET A 126 -1.16 21.75 -8.96
C MET A 126 -1.20 20.46 -9.76
N VAL A 127 -1.45 19.36 -9.04
CA VAL A 127 -1.32 18.01 -9.58
C VAL A 127 -2.57 17.21 -9.27
N ILE A 128 -3.13 16.57 -10.29
CA ILE A 128 -4.20 15.59 -10.13
C ILE A 128 -3.60 14.20 -10.14
N MET A 129 -4.02 13.37 -9.19
CA MET A 129 -3.57 12.00 -9.01
C MET A 129 -4.77 11.07 -9.00
N ILE A 130 -4.72 10.04 -9.83
CA ILE A 130 -5.75 9.02 -9.96
C ILE A 130 -5.17 7.68 -9.54
N LEU A 131 -5.76 7.06 -8.52
CA LEU A 131 -5.38 5.74 -8.06
C LEU A 131 -6.54 4.75 -8.30
N PRO A 132 -6.30 3.61 -8.96
CA PRO A 132 -7.28 2.53 -9.06
C PRO A 132 -7.66 2.02 -7.66
N THR A 133 -8.95 1.85 -7.38
CA THR A 133 -9.38 1.24 -6.12
C THR A 133 -9.60 -0.26 -6.30
N THR A 134 -9.43 -1.02 -5.21
CA THR A 134 -9.60 -2.49 -5.20
C THR A 134 -11.06 -2.94 -5.28
N ARG A 135 -12.02 -2.01 -5.19
CA ARG A 135 -13.46 -2.32 -5.14
C ARG A 135 -14.10 -2.49 -6.52
N SER A 136 -13.53 -1.90 -7.57
CA SER A 136 -14.04 -1.97 -8.95
C SER A 136 -13.04 -1.33 -9.92
N THR A 137 -12.98 -1.78 -11.17
CA THR A 137 -12.24 -1.11 -12.26
C THR A 137 -12.81 0.28 -12.60
N ALA A 138 -14.05 0.56 -12.18
CA ALA A 138 -14.73 1.84 -12.40
C ALA A 138 -14.52 2.86 -11.25
N ASP A 139 -14.26 2.39 -10.02
CA ASP A 139 -14.07 3.29 -8.88
C ASP A 139 -12.61 3.73 -8.79
N LYS A 140 -12.34 4.99 -9.14
CA LYS A 140 -11.01 5.60 -9.07
C LYS A 140 -10.98 6.64 -7.95
N SER A 141 -9.96 6.58 -7.10
CA SER A 141 -9.75 7.61 -6.09
C SER A 141 -9.00 8.78 -6.71
N ILE A 142 -9.65 9.95 -6.72
CA ILE A 142 -9.06 11.19 -7.21
C ILE A 142 -8.54 12.00 -6.03
N SER A 143 -7.34 12.55 -6.18
CA SER A 143 -6.78 13.53 -5.27
C SER A 143 -6.13 14.68 -6.03
N VAL A 144 -6.28 15.89 -5.49
CA VAL A 144 -5.64 17.11 -5.99
C VAL A 144 -4.59 17.51 -4.96
N ARG A 145 -3.37 17.82 -5.41
CA ARG A 145 -2.26 18.25 -4.57
C ARG A 145 -1.73 19.59 -5.01
N LEU A 146 -1.39 20.42 -4.03
CA LEU A 146 -0.62 21.63 -4.22
C LEU A 146 0.80 21.37 -3.77
N PHE A 147 1.72 21.43 -4.71
CA PHE A 147 3.15 21.51 -4.44
C PHE A 147 3.61 22.96 -4.55
N SER A 148 4.56 23.36 -3.71
CA SER A 148 5.18 24.68 -3.79
C SER A 148 6.70 24.60 -3.62
N ARG A 149 7.42 25.57 -4.21
CA ARG A 149 8.85 25.75 -3.94
C ARG A 149 9.13 26.25 -2.52
N SER A 150 8.10 26.73 -1.81
CA SER A 150 8.15 27.15 -0.41
C SER A 150 7.19 26.32 0.45
N LYS A 151 7.41 26.30 1.77
CA LYS A 151 6.50 25.69 2.75
C LYS A 151 5.27 26.55 3.03
N THR A 152 5.32 27.83 2.66
CA THR A 152 4.23 28.78 2.82
C THR A 152 3.74 29.23 1.45
N VAL A 153 2.43 29.28 1.28
CA VAL A 153 1.78 29.73 0.04
C VAL A 153 0.89 30.94 0.29
N ARG A 154 0.75 31.80 -0.74
CA ARG A 154 -0.16 32.95 -0.69
C ARG A 154 -1.62 32.48 -0.64
N ALA A 155 -2.47 33.25 0.02
CA ALA A 155 -3.89 32.92 0.18
C ALA A 155 -4.62 32.76 -1.16
N THR A 156 -4.29 33.60 -2.16
CA THR A 156 -4.87 33.54 -3.50
C THR A 156 -4.58 32.21 -4.21
N LEU A 157 -3.36 31.67 -4.07
CA LEU A 157 -3.00 30.35 -4.63
C LEU A 157 -3.76 29.21 -3.94
N LEU A 158 -4.02 29.33 -2.64
CA LEU A 158 -4.83 28.36 -1.91
C LEU A 158 -6.30 28.38 -2.36
N GLU A 159 -6.85 29.55 -2.66
CA GLU A 159 -8.20 29.67 -3.22
C GLU A 159 -8.31 29.14 -4.66
N GLU A 160 -7.29 29.35 -5.48
CA GLU A 160 -7.16 28.71 -6.81
C GLU A 160 -7.16 27.17 -6.67
N PHE A 161 -6.36 26.64 -5.72
CA PHE A 161 -6.33 25.20 -5.43
C PHE A 161 -7.68 24.66 -4.96
N LYS A 162 -8.38 25.36 -4.06
CA LYS A 162 -9.73 24.98 -3.63
C LYS A 162 -10.73 24.99 -4.78
N THR A 163 -10.60 25.93 -5.71
CA THR A 163 -11.43 25.98 -6.93
C THR A 163 -11.25 24.72 -7.76
N LEU A 164 -10.00 24.32 -8.04
CA LEU A 164 -9.69 23.09 -8.73
C LEU A 164 -10.21 21.84 -7.98
N ALA A 165 -10.12 21.81 -6.65
CA ALA A 165 -10.71 20.74 -5.85
C ALA A 165 -12.23 20.64 -6.04
N ARG A 166 -12.95 21.77 -6.04
CA ARG A 166 -14.41 21.81 -6.26
C ARG A 166 -14.83 21.32 -7.64
N GLU A 167 -14.06 21.66 -8.67
CA GLU A 167 -14.29 21.15 -10.04
C GLU A 167 -14.24 19.62 -10.11
N HIS A 168 -13.50 18.98 -9.21
CA HIS A 168 -13.39 17.53 -9.10
C HIS A 168 -14.24 16.93 -7.95
N GLY A 169 -15.27 17.66 -7.50
CA GLY A 169 -16.26 17.16 -6.54
C GLY A 169 -15.78 17.11 -5.09
N MET A 170 -14.66 17.76 -4.77
CA MET A 170 -14.18 17.93 -3.40
C MET A 170 -14.73 19.22 -2.80
N THR A 171 -15.02 19.18 -1.51
CA THR A 171 -15.54 20.31 -0.76
C THR A 171 -14.42 21.00 0.02
N ASP A 172 -14.57 22.27 0.38
CA ASP A 172 -13.53 23.06 1.07
C ASP A 172 -13.13 22.45 2.42
N ASP A 173 -14.04 21.77 3.11
CA ASP A 173 -13.76 21.02 4.35
C ASP A 173 -12.89 19.78 4.10
N SER A 174 -12.89 19.22 2.88
CA SER A 174 -12.03 18.10 2.50
C SER A 174 -10.59 18.53 2.18
N VAL A 175 -10.34 19.83 2.08
CA VAL A 175 -9.00 20.40 1.83
C VAL A 175 -8.19 20.39 3.12
N ILE A 176 -7.03 19.74 3.06
CA ILE A 176 -6.07 19.67 4.15
C ILE A 176 -4.86 20.53 3.77
N VAL A 177 -4.72 21.67 4.45
CA VAL A 177 -3.48 22.44 4.44
C VAL A 177 -2.54 21.82 5.47
N LYS A 178 -1.34 21.43 5.03
CA LYS A 178 -0.38 20.71 5.85
C LYS A 178 0.45 21.68 6.69
N GLN A 179 0.91 21.21 7.83
CA GLN A 179 1.70 22.02 8.76
C GLN A 179 3.19 21.78 8.56
N ASP A 180 3.99 22.84 8.61
CA ASP A 180 5.45 22.71 8.69
C ASP A 180 5.84 22.14 10.06
N LYS A 181 6.39 20.92 10.05
CA LYS A 181 6.94 20.27 11.25
C LYS A 181 8.46 20.13 11.18
N GLY A 182 9.10 20.94 10.33
CA GLY A 182 10.53 20.82 10.03
C GLY A 182 10.82 19.75 8.98
N ASP A 183 12.01 19.84 8.39
CA ASP A 183 12.50 18.82 7.48
C ASP A 183 12.99 17.62 8.29
N CYS A 184 12.66 16.41 7.85
CA CYS A 184 13.21 15.20 8.46
C CYS A 184 14.69 15.06 8.04
N VAL A 185 15.61 15.34 8.98
CA VAL A 185 17.05 15.17 8.77
C VAL A 185 17.45 13.73 9.14
N PRO A 186 18.06 12.95 8.22
CA PRO A 186 18.57 11.63 8.56
C PRO A 186 19.63 11.71 9.67
N GLY A 187 19.45 10.95 10.74
CA GLY A 187 20.45 10.79 11.80
C GLY A 187 20.40 11.79 12.96
N VAL A 188 19.50 12.77 12.95
CA VAL A 188 19.31 13.68 14.09
C VAL A 188 17.99 13.36 14.78
N GLN A 189 18.04 12.79 15.98
CA GLN A 189 16.91 12.83 16.90
C GLN A 189 16.66 14.30 17.23
N LEU A 190 15.49 14.82 16.87
CA LEU A 190 15.02 16.09 17.40
C LEU A 190 14.83 15.88 18.91
N VAL A 191 15.78 16.38 19.70
CA VAL A 191 15.62 16.54 21.14
C VAL A 191 14.50 17.55 21.32
N GLU A 192 13.30 17.09 21.68
CA GLU A 192 12.27 18.02 22.14
C GLU A 192 12.80 18.72 23.40
N PRO A 193 12.64 20.05 23.53
CA PRO A 193 13.08 20.75 24.72
C PRO A 193 12.24 20.28 25.91
N ASP A 194 12.88 19.48 26.76
CA ASP A 194 12.37 19.01 28.04
C ASP A 194 12.11 20.22 28.94
N SER A 195 10.85 20.64 28.99
CA SER A 195 10.34 21.60 29.97
C SER A 195 9.61 20.82 31.06
N ARG A 196 10.33 19.95 31.77
CA ARG A 196 9.87 19.45 33.07
C ARG A 196 10.91 19.73 34.13
N GLY A 197 10.60 20.75 34.92
CA GLY A 197 11.33 21.12 36.12
C GLY A 197 11.50 19.92 37.05
N ARG A 198 12.77 19.71 37.38
CA ARG A 198 13.34 18.88 38.45
C ARG A 198 12.51 18.90 39.75
N ARG A 199 12.11 17.72 40.21
CA ARG A 199 12.17 17.35 41.63
C ARG A 199 12.63 15.90 41.77
N ASP A 200 13.79 15.76 42.36
CA ASP A 200 14.37 14.54 42.89
C ASP A 200 13.44 13.94 43.98
N VAL A 201 13.07 12.66 43.87
CA VAL A 201 13.10 11.65 44.95
C VAL A 201 13.06 10.29 44.27
N ALA A 202 14.10 9.48 44.52
CA ALA A 202 14.20 8.10 44.08
C ALA A 202 13.22 7.21 44.86
N GLN A 203 12.49 6.35 44.16
CA GLN A 203 12.10 5.03 44.65
C GLN A 203 11.84 4.10 43.47
N SER A 204 12.73 3.11 43.35
CA SER A 204 12.65 1.95 42.48
C SER A 204 11.61 0.97 42.99
N PHE A 205 10.63 0.61 42.17
CA PHE A 205 10.00 -0.72 42.17
C PHE A 205 9.46 -1.00 40.76
N ASP A 206 9.71 -2.24 40.33
CA ASP A 206 9.44 -2.81 39.02
C ASP A 206 7.94 -2.86 38.70
N ASP A 207 7.58 -2.52 37.46
CA ASP A 207 6.70 -3.28 36.54
C ASP A 207 6.34 -2.39 35.34
N ALA A 208 7.18 -2.41 34.31
CA ALA A 208 6.97 -1.61 33.10
C ALA A 208 6.06 -2.37 32.12
N GLY A 209 4.75 -2.32 32.39
CA GLY A 209 3.75 -2.33 31.34
C GLY A 209 3.83 -1.03 30.55
N SER A 210 4.67 -0.99 29.51
CA SER A 210 4.67 0.12 28.54
C SER A 210 3.54 -0.09 27.54
N GLY A 211 2.36 0.41 27.92
CA GLY A 211 1.27 0.69 27.00
C GLY A 211 1.69 1.81 26.05
N ASP A 212 2.29 1.43 24.91
CA ASP A 212 2.30 2.28 23.73
C ASP A 212 0.84 2.67 23.42
N GLY A 213 0.60 3.97 23.20
CA GLY A 213 -0.72 4.56 22.93
C GLY A 213 -1.35 4.15 21.59
N GLN A 214 -1.20 2.88 21.20
CA GLN A 214 -2.00 2.23 20.19
C GLN A 214 -3.40 2.02 20.78
N ALA A 215 -4.43 2.48 20.09
CA ALA A 215 -5.80 2.09 20.45
C ALA A 215 -5.85 0.55 20.59
N PRO A 216 -6.57 0.01 21.60
CA PRO A 216 -6.66 -1.43 21.81
C PRO A 216 -6.99 -2.15 20.51
N PHE A 217 -6.31 -3.26 20.25
CA PHE A 217 -6.59 -4.07 19.07
C PHE A 217 -8.02 -4.60 19.19
N ASP A 218 -8.89 -4.15 18.29
CA ASP A 218 -10.30 -4.54 18.27
C ASP A 218 -10.44 -5.79 17.38
N GLY A 219 -9.97 -6.93 17.89
CA GLY A 219 -9.53 -8.04 17.04
C GLY A 219 -10.58 -8.61 16.10
N ALA A 220 -11.81 -8.85 16.56
CA ALA A 220 -12.84 -9.41 15.70
C ALA A 220 -13.27 -8.45 14.58
N GLU A 221 -13.33 -7.15 14.85
CA GLU A 221 -13.76 -6.14 13.89
C GLU A 221 -12.62 -5.63 13.00
N ALA A 222 -11.38 -5.68 13.50
CA ALA A 222 -10.18 -5.41 12.70
C ALA A 222 -10.04 -6.44 11.59
N CYS A 223 -10.08 -7.73 11.93
CA CYS A 223 -9.83 -8.83 10.99
C CYS A 223 -10.90 -8.97 9.89
N LYS A 224 -12.08 -8.35 10.04
CA LYS A 224 -13.14 -8.32 9.02
C LYS A 224 -12.99 -7.16 8.03
N LYS A 225 -12.16 -6.16 8.32
CA LYS A 225 -12.00 -4.98 7.45
C LYS A 225 -11.16 -5.33 6.23
N ALA A 226 -11.48 -4.73 5.09
CA ALA A 226 -10.62 -4.77 3.91
C ALA A 226 -9.23 -4.17 4.23
N PRO A 227 -8.14 -4.59 3.56
CA PRO A 227 -6.83 -3.99 3.76
C PRO A 227 -6.87 -2.50 3.43
N ASP A 228 -6.20 -1.69 4.24
CA ASP A 228 -6.13 -0.25 4.04
C ASP A 228 -4.68 0.17 3.81
N VAL A 229 -4.40 0.56 2.56
CA VAL A 229 -3.10 1.07 2.11
C VAL A 229 -2.70 2.30 2.92
N GLY A 230 -3.65 3.08 3.43
CA GLY A 230 -3.36 4.36 4.04
C GLY A 230 -2.87 5.39 3.00
N PRO A 231 -2.70 6.65 3.41
CA PRO A 231 -2.51 7.76 2.48
C PRO A 231 -1.07 8.20 2.29
N CYS A 232 -0.17 7.64 3.10
CA CYS A 232 1.24 7.67 2.74
C CYS A 232 1.46 6.73 1.57
N PHE A 233 2.57 6.91 0.88
CA PHE A 233 2.82 6.13 -0.33
C PHE A 233 4.10 5.29 -0.26
N GLY A 234 4.61 5.05 0.94
CA GLY A 234 5.62 4.02 1.15
C GLY A 234 5.10 2.68 0.65
N ILE A 235 5.98 1.83 0.13
CA ILE A 235 5.60 0.48 -0.28
C ILE A 235 6.13 -0.46 0.80
N HIS A 236 5.27 -0.79 1.75
CA HIS A 236 5.54 -1.80 2.77
C HIS A 236 4.68 -3.01 2.46
N LEU A 237 5.31 -4.14 2.14
CA LEU A 237 4.58 -5.40 2.06
C LEU A 237 4.14 -5.77 3.48
N ARG A 238 2.84 -5.91 3.66
CA ARG A 238 2.18 -6.24 4.92
C ARG A 238 1.16 -7.35 4.66
N TYR A 239 0.74 -8.02 5.72
CA TYR A 239 -0.29 -9.03 5.68
C TYR A 239 -1.61 -8.46 6.19
N PHE A 240 -2.70 -8.80 5.52
CA PHE A 240 -4.06 -8.60 6.04
C PHE A 240 -4.79 -9.93 6.06
N TYR A 241 -5.71 -10.09 7.00
CA TYR A 241 -6.58 -11.24 7.05
C TYR A 241 -7.75 -11.07 6.07
N ASN A 242 -7.84 -11.96 5.11
CA ASN A 242 -8.98 -12.05 4.21
C ASN A 242 -9.97 -13.07 4.78
N SER A 243 -11.08 -12.58 5.34
CA SER A 243 -12.10 -13.44 5.94
C SER A 243 -12.85 -14.31 4.92
N THR A 244 -12.87 -13.92 3.64
CA THR A 244 -13.53 -14.68 2.56
C THR A 244 -12.71 -15.91 2.17
N SER A 245 -11.40 -15.74 1.98
CA SER A 245 -10.48 -16.85 1.65
C SER A 245 -9.94 -17.56 2.90
N MET A 246 -10.23 -17.02 4.09
CA MET A 246 -9.70 -17.46 5.38
C MET A 246 -8.18 -17.63 5.32
N SER A 247 -7.47 -16.61 4.86
CA SER A 247 -6.01 -16.61 4.74
C SER A 247 -5.41 -15.23 5.01
N CYS A 248 -4.11 -15.19 5.28
CA CYS A 248 -3.37 -13.94 5.41
C CYS A 248 -2.69 -13.62 4.09
N GLU A 249 -3.18 -12.59 3.41
CA GLU A 249 -2.72 -12.22 2.07
C GLU A 249 -1.83 -10.97 2.15
N LEU A 250 -0.88 -10.90 1.21
CA LEU A 250 -0.01 -9.73 1.10
C LEU A 250 -0.76 -8.56 0.47
N PHE A 251 -0.55 -7.37 1.02
CA PHE A 251 -0.98 -6.11 0.42
C PHE A 251 0.10 -5.05 0.56
N LYS A 252 -0.04 -4.00 -0.25
CA LYS A 252 0.83 -2.82 -0.20
C LYS A 252 0.29 -1.86 0.85
N PHE A 253 1.07 -1.61 1.89
CA PHE A 253 0.79 -0.60 2.88
C PHE A 253 1.65 0.64 2.66
N GLY A 254 1.00 1.79 2.59
CA GLY A 254 1.50 3.15 2.42
C GLY A 254 2.51 3.62 3.46
N GLY A 255 2.67 2.90 4.57
CA GLY A 255 3.66 3.21 5.60
C GLY A 255 3.21 4.20 6.66
N CYS A 256 2.00 4.75 6.54
CA CYS A 256 1.35 5.47 7.62
C CYS A 256 -0.16 5.30 7.59
N LEU A 257 -0.76 5.47 8.77
CA LEU A 257 -2.20 5.29 8.99
C LEU A 257 -2.62 3.88 8.53
N GLY A 258 -3.78 3.72 7.91
CA GLY A 258 -4.35 2.41 7.65
C GLY A 258 -5.28 1.95 8.78
N ASN A 259 -5.84 0.75 8.63
CA ASN A 259 -6.61 0.10 9.67
C ASN A 259 -5.79 -1.00 10.37
N GLN A 260 -6.37 -1.63 11.38
CA GLN A 260 -5.70 -2.64 12.20
C GLN A 260 -5.59 -4.02 11.53
N ASN A 261 -6.20 -4.23 10.36
CA ASN A 261 -5.98 -5.43 9.54
C ASN A 261 -4.68 -5.30 8.73
N ASN A 262 -3.57 -5.12 9.45
CA ASN A 262 -2.28 -4.77 8.90
C ASN A 262 -1.18 -5.30 9.82
N PHE A 263 -0.56 -6.40 9.40
CA PHE A 263 0.41 -7.16 10.17
C PHE A 263 1.74 -7.21 9.45
N GLU A 264 2.84 -7.23 10.19
CA GLU A 264 4.18 -7.25 9.60
C GLU A 264 4.55 -8.64 9.09
N THR A 265 3.99 -9.69 9.71
CA THR A 265 4.24 -11.08 9.35
C THR A 265 2.94 -11.87 9.20
N GLU A 266 2.96 -12.91 8.37
CA GLU A 266 1.84 -13.87 8.23
C GLU A 266 1.48 -14.49 9.59
N ARG A 267 2.50 -14.79 10.41
CA ARG A 267 2.33 -15.35 11.75
C ARG A 267 1.49 -14.45 12.64
N GLU A 268 1.84 -13.18 12.71
CA GLU A 268 1.11 -12.19 13.51
C GLU A 268 -0.34 -12.07 13.04
N CYS A 269 -0.55 -12.03 11.72
CA CYS A 269 -1.89 -12.00 11.13
C CYS A 269 -2.73 -13.21 11.54
N LEU A 270 -2.19 -14.43 11.40
CA LEU A 270 -2.90 -15.65 11.76
C LEU A 270 -3.17 -15.72 13.27
N GLN A 271 -2.20 -15.36 14.11
CA GLN A 271 -2.38 -15.38 15.56
C GLN A 271 -3.46 -14.40 16.05
N ARG A 272 -3.62 -13.25 15.37
CA ARG A 272 -4.61 -12.23 15.76
C ARG A 272 -6.00 -12.45 15.16
N CYS A 273 -6.09 -13.08 13.98
CA CYS A 273 -7.32 -13.10 13.19
C CYS A 273 -7.89 -14.49 12.90
N ARG A 274 -7.11 -15.56 13.05
CA ARG A 274 -7.59 -16.92 12.79
C ARG A 274 -8.72 -17.27 13.75
N THR A 275 -9.68 -18.04 13.26
CA THR A 275 -10.79 -18.59 14.05
C THR A 275 -10.79 -20.12 13.95
N GLU A 276 -11.59 -20.80 14.77
CA GLU A 276 -11.77 -22.26 14.74
C GLU A 276 -12.26 -22.77 13.37
N ALA A 277 -12.86 -21.91 12.54
CA ALA A 277 -13.23 -22.27 11.17
C ALA A 277 -12.03 -22.72 10.33
N ALA A 278 -10.82 -22.28 10.68
CA ALA A 278 -9.59 -22.73 10.05
C ALA A 278 -9.37 -24.24 10.16
N CYS A 279 -9.82 -24.89 11.23
CA CYS A 279 -9.70 -26.33 11.43
C CYS A 279 -10.51 -27.15 10.40
N ARG A 280 -11.39 -26.51 9.63
CA ARG A 280 -12.20 -27.16 8.57
C ARG A 280 -11.64 -26.93 7.17
N LEU A 281 -10.55 -26.16 7.03
CA LEU A 281 -9.96 -25.85 5.74
C LEU A 281 -9.08 -27.01 5.24
N PRO A 282 -9.03 -27.23 3.92
CA PRO A 282 -8.22 -28.31 3.34
C PRO A 282 -6.71 -28.10 3.54
N LEU A 283 -5.97 -29.20 3.53
CA LEU A 283 -4.51 -29.21 3.47
C LEU A 283 -4.06 -28.92 2.03
N LEU A 284 -3.85 -27.65 1.68
CA LEU A 284 -3.42 -27.23 0.33
C LEU A 284 -1.90 -27.17 0.26
N ALA A 285 -1.29 -28.30 -0.08
CA ALA A 285 0.17 -28.45 -0.19
C ALA A 285 0.71 -27.84 -1.48
N THR A 286 1.27 -26.64 -1.38
CA THR A 286 1.99 -25.98 -2.48
C THR A 286 3.50 -26.12 -2.31
N PRO A 287 4.29 -26.50 -3.33
CA PRO A 287 5.74 -26.57 -3.22
C PRO A 287 6.37 -25.21 -2.84
N CYS A 288 7.28 -25.18 -1.87
CA CYS A 288 7.98 -23.95 -1.48
C CYS A 288 9.38 -24.20 -0.91
N THR A 289 10.29 -23.25 -1.12
CA THR A 289 11.72 -23.35 -0.79
C THR A 289 12.05 -22.52 0.44
N HIS A 290 11.72 -23.01 1.65
CA HIS A 290 12.08 -22.45 2.99
C HIS A 290 10.93 -21.77 3.76
N GLN A 291 10.05 -22.58 4.36
CA GLN A 291 9.23 -22.13 5.50
C GLN A 291 9.64 -22.88 6.77
N PRO A 292 9.42 -22.29 7.97
CA PRO A 292 9.61 -23.00 9.22
C PRO A 292 8.69 -24.24 9.29
N PRO A 293 9.03 -25.26 10.11
CA PRO A 293 8.13 -26.37 10.35
C PRO A 293 6.81 -25.83 10.95
N ILE A 294 5.70 -26.09 10.25
CA ILE A 294 4.35 -25.71 10.64
C ILE A 294 3.52 -26.95 10.94
N TRP A 295 2.43 -26.75 11.67
CA TRP A 295 1.41 -27.75 11.97
C TRP A 295 0.13 -27.40 11.23
N ALA A 296 -0.66 -28.41 10.90
CA ALA A 296 -2.00 -28.25 10.34
C ALA A 296 -2.93 -29.28 10.98
N PHE A 297 -4.21 -28.93 11.11
CA PHE A 297 -5.22 -29.86 11.58
C PHE A 297 -5.73 -30.69 10.40
N ASP A 298 -5.61 -32.00 10.52
CA ASP A 298 -6.22 -32.94 9.59
C ASP A 298 -7.58 -33.36 10.15
N SER A 299 -8.66 -32.83 9.55
CA SER A 299 -10.03 -33.13 9.97
C SER A 299 -10.45 -34.57 9.72
N SER A 300 -9.78 -35.31 8.82
CA SER A 300 -10.12 -36.71 8.54
C SER A 300 -9.71 -37.65 9.67
N VAL A 301 -8.63 -37.31 10.37
CA VAL A 301 -8.11 -38.08 11.52
C VAL A 301 -8.34 -37.37 12.85
N GLY A 302 -8.78 -36.10 12.83
CA GLY A 302 -9.02 -35.29 14.02
C GLY A 302 -7.75 -34.91 14.78
N LEU A 303 -6.60 -34.80 14.10
CA LEU A 303 -5.29 -34.59 14.72
C LEU A 303 -4.52 -33.45 14.08
N CYS A 304 -3.79 -32.71 14.91
CA CYS A 304 -2.76 -31.78 14.48
C CYS A 304 -1.51 -32.55 14.03
N VAL A 305 -1.15 -32.42 12.76
CA VAL A 305 -0.03 -33.12 12.13
C VAL A 305 1.05 -32.13 11.68
N PRO A 306 2.34 -32.52 11.76
CA PRO A 306 3.40 -31.71 11.19
C PRO A 306 3.24 -31.69 9.66
N TYR A 307 3.39 -30.51 9.07
CA TYR A 307 3.24 -30.34 7.65
C TYR A 307 4.46 -30.89 6.89
N LYS A 308 4.25 -31.46 5.70
CA LYS A 308 5.32 -32.10 4.91
C LYS A 308 6.41 -31.09 4.52
N ASP A 309 7.67 -31.45 4.74
CA ASP A 309 8.82 -30.66 4.31
C ASP A 309 8.76 -30.37 2.80
N GLY A 310 9.02 -29.12 2.43
CA GLY A 310 8.97 -28.65 1.03
C GLY A 310 7.57 -28.29 0.53
N PHE A 311 6.53 -28.41 1.36
CA PHE A 311 5.20 -27.91 1.06
C PHE A 311 4.81 -26.77 2.01
N CYS A 312 4.09 -25.80 1.49
CA CYS A 312 3.51 -24.67 2.19
C CYS A 312 1.99 -24.80 2.23
N GLN A 313 1.42 -24.61 3.41
CA GLN A 313 0.01 -24.33 3.58
C GLN A 313 -0.25 -22.85 3.27
N THR A 314 -1.29 -22.53 2.50
CA THR A 314 -1.57 -21.14 2.08
C THR A 314 -2.81 -20.54 2.74
N ASN A 315 -3.62 -21.37 3.38
CA ASN A 315 -4.81 -20.93 4.12
C ASN A 315 -4.56 -20.89 5.64
N ALA A 316 -5.58 -20.50 6.42
CA ALA A 316 -5.46 -20.35 7.86
C ALA A 316 -5.33 -21.67 8.65
N ASN A 317 -5.44 -22.86 8.04
CA ASN A 317 -5.11 -24.15 8.66
C ASN A 317 -3.59 -24.36 8.75
N LYS A 318 -2.92 -23.35 9.31
CA LYS A 318 -1.48 -23.24 9.49
C LYS A 318 -1.25 -22.77 10.92
N PHE A 319 -0.44 -23.51 11.66
CA PHE A 319 -0.09 -23.26 13.05
C PHE A 319 1.44 -23.34 13.20
N TYR A 320 2.03 -22.53 14.09
CA TYR A 320 3.48 -22.49 14.26
C TYR A 320 3.97 -23.41 15.38
N SER A 321 3.05 -24.10 16.06
CA SER A 321 3.36 -25.18 17.01
C SER A 321 2.21 -26.18 17.11
N LYS A 322 2.51 -27.40 17.55
CA LYS A 322 1.48 -28.41 17.85
C LYS A 322 0.49 -27.92 18.89
N ALA A 323 0.99 -27.32 19.97
CA ALA A 323 0.17 -26.81 21.07
C ALA A 323 -0.82 -25.74 20.60
N GLU A 324 -0.38 -24.83 19.73
CA GLU A 324 -1.25 -23.82 19.12
C GLU A 324 -2.35 -24.45 18.26
N CYS A 325 -2.03 -25.50 17.51
CA CYS A 325 -3.03 -26.24 16.73
C CYS A 325 -4.01 -26.98 17.65
N ASP A 326 -3.52 -27.67 18.69
CA ASP A 326 -4.35 -28.39 19.64
C ASP A 326 -5.25 -27.44 20.45
N GLU A 327 -4.81 -26.21 20.73
CA GLU A 327 -5.62 -25.19 21.40
C GLU A 327 -6.81 -24.74 20.54
N TYR A 328 -6.58 -24.50 19.24
CA TYR A 328 -7.62 -24.04 18.31
C TYR A 328 -8.53 -25.18 17.82
N CYS A 329 -7.99 -26.38 17.64
CA CYS A 329 -8.68 -27.49 16.97
C CYS A 329 -8.87 -28.74 17.86
N GLY A 330 -8.26 -28.80 19.03
CA GLY A 330 -8.30 -29.98 19.91
C GLY A 330 -9.69 -30.32 20.46
N THR A 331 -10.62 -29.37 20.46
CA THR A 331 -12.04 -29.61 20.77
C THR A 331 -12.87 -29.99 19.55
N ALA A 332 -12.43 -29.62 18.33
CA ALA A 332 -13.09 -29.96 17.08
C ALA A 332 -13.08 -31.48 16.82
N GLY A 333 -11.99 -32.17 17.19
CA GLY A 333 -11.91 -33.63 17.17
C GLY A 333 -12.80 -34.33 18.22
N ALA A 334 -13.14 -33.65 19.32
CA ALA A 334 -13.98 -34.23 20.39
C ALA A 334 -15.49 -34.07 20.14
N GLY A 335 -15.90 -33.03 19.39
CA GLY A 335 -17.31 -32.80 19.04
C GLY A 335 -17.84 -33.76 17.98
N GLU A 336 -17.00 -34.16 17.03
CA GLU A 336 -17.37 -35.05 15.93
C GLU A 336 -17.30 -36.53 16.32
N MET A 337 -16.44 -36.88 17.29
CA MET A 337 -16.37 -38.22 17.88
C MET A 337 -17.57 -38.52 18.79
N ARG A 338 -18.18 -37.51 19.45
CA ARG A 338 -19.39 -37.69 20.27
C ARG A 338 -20.68 -37.93 19.46
N LEU A 339 -20.76 -37.42 18.23
CA LEU A 339 -21.90 -37.67 17.33
C LEU A 339 -21.84 -39.09 16.73
N HIS A 340 -20.65 -39.65 16.54
CA HIS A 340 -20.47 -41.04 16.12
C HIS A 340 -20.70 -42.06 17.24
N GLU A 341 -20.45 -41.71 18.50
CA GLU A 341 -20.74 -42.59 19.65
C GLU A 341 -22.24 -42.62 20.00
N GLN A 342 -22.97 -41.51 19.81
CA GLN A 342 -24.42 -41.47 20.03
C GLN A 342 -25.23 -42.16 18.93
N THR A 343 -24.70 -42.24 17.70
CA THR A 343 -25.38 -42.97 16.60
C THR A 343 -25.16 -44.49 16.66
N GLN A 344 -24.20 -44.97 17.46
CA GLN A 344 -23.99 -46.40 17.71
C GLN A 344 -24.71 -46.92 18.97
N SER A 345 -25.13 -46.06 19.92
CA SER A 345 -25.92 -46.50 21.07
C SER A 345 -27.41 -46.69 20.77
N ASP A 346 -27.93 -46.09 19.69
CA ASP A 346 -29.35 -46.19 19.29
C ASP A 346 -29.63 -47.33 18.29
N THR A 347 -28.62 -48.18 18.00
CA THR A 347 -28.74 -49.33 17.09
C THR A 347 -28.28 -50.66 17.68
N SER A 348 -28.26 -50.81 19.01
CA SER A 348 -28.08 -52.11 19.69
C SER A 348 -29.29 -52.50 20.54
#